data_AF-A0AAD7FIF4-F1
#
_entry.id   AF-A0AAD7FIF4-F1
#
_cell.length_a   1.000
_cell.length_b   1.000
_cell.length_c   1.000
_cell.angle_alpha   90.00
_cell.angle_beta   90.00
_cell.angle_gamma   90.00
#
_symmetry.space_group_name_H-M   'P 1'
#
loop_
_entity.id
_entity.type
_entity.pdbx_description
1 polymer ?
#
loop_
_entity_poly.entity_id
_entity_poly.type
_entity_poly.pdbx_seq_one_letter_code
_entity_poly.pdbx_strand_id
1 'polypeptide(L)' 'MNYKDYIGAIVKKFGVGIVGWPQGVPFVTASKIGALPTIKKLHDALESGACH' A
#
# COMPACT_ATOMS: atom_id res chain seq x y z
N MET A 1 10.87 7.81 -3.94
CA MET A 1 10.37 8.06 -2.57
C MET A 1 10.67 6.82 -1.75
N ASN A 2 11.34 6.95 -0.61
CA ASN A 2 11.69 5.79 0.22
C ASN A 2 10.42 5.25 0.90
N TYR A 3 10.32 3.94 1.14
CA TYR A 3 9.11 3.34 1.72
C TYR A 3 8.79 3.90 3.12
N LYS A 4 9.82 4.24 3.90
CA LYS A 4 9.66 4.88 5.22
C LYS A 4 9.05 6.29 5.13
N ASP A 5 9.52 7.10 4.19
CA ASP A 5 8.96 8.44 3.94
C ASP A 5 7.51 8.36 3.44
N TYR A 6 7.22 7.31 2.67
CA TYR A 6 5.88 7.04 2.16
C TYR A 6 4.87 6.73 3.29
N ILE A 7 5.22 5.81 4.21
CA ILE A 7 4.40 5.49 5.38
C ILE A 7 4.20 6.74 6.25
N GLY A 8 5.26 7.52 6.49
CA GLY A 8 5.18 8.78 7.23
C GLY A 8 4.22 9.79 6.59
N ALA A 9 4.25 9.91 5.25
CA ALA A 9 3.32 10.76 4.52
C ALA A 9 1.86 10.30 4.63
N ILE A 10 1.61 8.99 4.66
CA ILE A 10 0.26 8.44 4.86
C ILE A 10 -0.24 8.73 6.27
N VAL A 11 0.55 8.46 7.32
CA VAL A 11 0.19 8.77 8.71
C VAL A 11 -0.13 10.25 8.85
N LYS A 12 0.69 11.13 8.27
CA LYS A 12 0.48 12.57 8.33
C LYS A 12 -0.78 13.03 7.57
N LYS A 13 -1.10 12.40 6.44
CA LYS A 13 -2.22 12.82 5.58
C LYS A 13 -3.56 12.24 6.01
N PHE A 14 -3.57 11.01 6.49
CA PHE A 14 -4.80 10.25 6.76
C PHE A 14 -4.98 9.90 8.23
N GLY A 15 -4.00 10.15 9.10
CA GLY A 15 -4.05 9.82 10.52
C GLY A 15 -4.01 8.31 10.82
N VAL A 16 -3.74 7.49 9.81
CA VAL A 16 -3.73 6.02 9.92
C VAL A 16 -2.33 5.49 9.63
N GLY A 17 -1.88 4.52 10.44
CA GLY A 17 -0.69 3.74 10.17
C GLY A 17 -1.05 2.57 9.25
N ILE A 18 -0.28 2.37 8.19
CA ILE A 18 -0.41 1.16 7.37
C ILE A 18 0.58 0.12 7.88
N VAL A 19 0.06 -1.04 8.28
CA VAL A 19 0.85 -2.22 8.63
C VAL A 19 0.82 -3.16 7.44
N GLY A 20 1.97 -3.75 7.10
CA GLY A 20 2.02 -4.82 6.11
C GLY A 20 1.76 -4.42 4.64
N TRP A 21 1.75 -3.13 4.32
CA TRP A 21 1.45 -2.69 2.95
C TRP A 21 2.54 -3.12 1.96
N PRO A 22 2.19 -3.69 0.80
CA PRO A 22 3.18 -4.15 -0.17
C PRO A 22 4.11 -3.01 -0.64
N GLN A 23 5.41 -3.29 -0.65
CA GLN A 23 6.42 -2.30 -1.04
C GLN A 23 6.26 -1.91 -2.51
N GLY A 24 6.30 -0.60 -2.77
CA GLY A 24 6.17 -0.05 -4.12
C GLY A 24 4.75 -0.02 -4.66
N VAL A 25 3.74 -0.37 -3.86
CA VAL A 25 2.33 -0.12 -4.19
C VAL A 25 1.91 1.20 -3.55
N PRO A 26 1.38 2.17 -4.32
CA PRO A 26 0.81 3.37 -3.73
C PRO A 26 -0.55 3.07 -3.08
N PHE A 27 -0.68 3.41 -1.81
CA PHE A 27 -1.93 3.60 -1.07
C PHE A 27 -2.72 4.79 -1.64
N VAL A 28 -3.67 4.47 -2.51
CA VAL A 28 -4.60 5.40 -3.15
C VAL A 28 -6.01 4.81 -3.08
N THR A 29 -7.03 5.61 -3.40
CA THR A 29 -8.40 5.11 -3.51
C THR A 29 -8.50 4.01 -4.57
N ALA A 30 -9.36 3.02 -4.34
CA ALA A 30 -9.53 1.85 -5.22
C ALA A 30 -9.76 2.26 -6.69
N SER A 31 -10.53 3.33 -6.94
CA SER A 31 -10.80 3.88 -8.27
C SER A 31 -9.55 4.36 -9.02
N LYS A 32 -8.44 4.62 -8.31
CA LYS A 32 -7.15 5.02 -8.90
C LYS A 32 -6.18 3.85 -9.09
N ILE A 33 -6.53 2.66 -8.60
CA ILE A 33 -5.74 1.44 -8.81
C ILE A 33 -6.15 0.84 -10.16
N GLY A 34 -5.63 1.41 -11.24
CA GLY A 34 -5.96 0.96 -12.60
C GLY A 34 -5.00 -0.09 -13.19
N ALA A 35 -3.83 -0.29 -12.56
CA ALA A 35 -2.81 -1.16 -13.11
C ALA A 35 -2.95 -2.60 -12.58
N LEU A 36 -3.20 -3.54 -13.48
CA LEU A 36 -3.17 -4.99 -13.21
C LEU A 36 -1.97 -5.47 -12.38
N PRO A 37 -0.71 -5.04 -12.64
CA PRO A 37 0.42 -5.48 -11.80
C PRO A 37 0.32 -4.99 -10.35
N THR A 38 -0.32 -3.84 -10.12
CA THR A 38 -0.55 -3.31 -8.76
C THR A 38 -1.62 -4.12 -8.04
N ILE A 39 -2.69 -4.49 -8.75
CA ILE A 39 -3.78 -5.34 -8.22
C ILE A 39 -3.22 -6.72 -7.86
N LYS A 40 -2.40 -7.31 -8.73
CA LYS A 40 -1.77 -8.60 -8.46
C LYS A 40 -0.89 -8.56 -7.21
N LYS A 41 -0.03 -7.54 -7.06
CA LYS A 41 0.79 -7.37 -5.85
C LYS A 41 -0.03 -7.21 -4.57
N LEU A 42 -1.17 -6.52 -4.65
CA LEU A 42 -2.09 -6.40 -3.52
C LEU A 42 -2.72 -7.75 -3.16
N HIS A 43 -3.14 -8.51 -4.17
CA HIS A 43 -3.67 -9.86 -3.98
C HIS A 43 -2.64 -10.79 -3.35
N ASP A 44 -1.42 -10.86 -3.91
CA ASP A 44 -0.34 -11.70 -3.39
C ASP A 44 0.03 -11.33 -1.95
N ALA A 45 0.08 -10.04 -1.61
CA ALA A 45 0.38 -9.58 -0.26
C ALA A 45 -0.73 -9.89 0.76
N LEU A 46 -1.99 -9.86 0.31
CA LEU A 46 -3.13 -10.25 1.12
C LEU A 46 -3.12 -11.78 1.37
N GLU A 47 -2.89 -12.57 0.33
CA GLU A 47 -2.84 -14.02 0.39
C GLU A 47 -1.67 -14.51 1.25
N SER A 48 -0.50 -13.88 1.15
CA SER A 48 0.67 -14.27 1.95
C SER A 48 0.58 -13.85 3.42
N GLY A 49 -0.48 -13.14 3.82
CA GLY A 49 -0.61 -12.57 5.16
C GLY A 49 0.41 -11.47 5.47
N ALA A 50 1.07 -10.89 4.45
CA ALA A 50 1.99 -9.78 4.65
C ALA A 50 1.27 -8.51 5.13
N CYS A 51 -0.04 -8.41 4.86
CA CYS A 51 -0.93 -7.33 5.30
C CYS A 51 -1.47 -7.45 6.74
N HIS A 52 -0.92 -8.33 7.59
CA HIS A 52 -1.27 -8.46 9.03
C HIS A 52 -0.39 -7.62 9.96
#